data_AF-A0A0S9LPI6-F1
#
_entry.id   AF-A0A0S9LPI6-F1
#
_cell.length_a   1.000
_cell.length_b   1.000
_cell.length_c   1.000
_cell.angle_alpha   90.00
_cell.angle_beta   90.00
_cell.angle_gamma   90.00
#
_symmetry.space_group_name_H-M   'P 1'
#
loop_
_entity.id
_entity.type
_entity.pdbx_description
1 polymer ?
#
loop_
_entity_poly.entity_id
_entity_poly.type
_entity_poly.pdbx_seq_one_letter_code
_entity_poly.pdbx_strand_id
1 'polypeptide(L)'
;MLREDAGMTEQQRAAAECRFRAVLEDRLGSPEQVAALVRQLVQAERDGEAPAPDLVRRWERANAAARYTGLQSLADVTDAWFEVSVTS
;
A
#
# COMPACT_ATOMS: atom_id res chain seq x y z
N MET A 1 -33.04 13.65 3.46
CA MET A 1 -32.01 13.20 4.42
C MET A 1 -30.97 12.46 3.60
N LEU A 2 -29.99 13.20 3.06
CA LEU A 2 -28.87 12.60 2.32
C LEU A 2 -27.92 12.05 3.39
N ARG A 3 -27.61 10.75 3.35
CA ARG A 3 -26.49 10.22 4.10
C ARG A 3 -25.25 10.92 3.55
N GLU A 4 -24.65 11.81 4.31
CA GLU A 4 -23.27 12.22 4.07
C GLU A 4 -22.46 10.92 4.12
N ASP A 5 -21.89 10.52 2.99
CA ASP A 5 -20.95 9.41 2.90
C ASP A 5 -19.90 9.60 3.99
N ALA A 6 -19.87 8.68 4.96
CA ALA A 6 -18.92 8.66 6.06
C ALA A 6 -17.53 8.24 5.53
N GLY A 7 -16.97 9.06 4.64
CA GLY A 7 -15.63 8.89 4.10
C GLY A 7 -14.57 9.34 5.10
N MET A 8 -13.40 8.70 5.02
CA MET A 8 -12.20 9.08 5.76
C MET A 8 -11.86 10.57 5.53
N THR A 9 -11.69 11.33 6.60
CA THR A 9 -11.22 12.73 6.52
C THR A 9 -9.79 12.81 5.99
N GLU A 10 -9.38 13.97 5.48
CA GLU A 10 -8.03 14.18 4.95
C GLU A 10 -6.94 13.93 6.01
N GLN A 11 -7.18 14.32 7.26
CA GLN A 11 -6.25 14.07 8.36
C GLN A 11 -6.12 12.57 8.67
N GLN A 12 -7.23 11.83 8.65
CA GLN A 12 -7.23 10.39 8.84
C GLN A 12 -6.51 9.67 7.68
N ARG A 13 -6.69 10.17 6.44
CA ARG A 13 -5.99 9.68 5.25
C ARG A 13 -4.48 9.85 5.39
N ALA A 14 -4.01 11.07 5.65
CA ALA A 14 -2.59 11.35 5.81
C ALA A 14 -1.96 10.52 6.95
N ALA A 15 -2.68 10.34 8.06
CA ALA A 15 -2.21 9.52 9.17
C ALA A 15 -2.14 8.02 8.79
N ALA A 16 -3.09 7.51 8.01
CA ALA A 16 -3.11 6.14 7.51
C ALA A 16 -1.97 5.89 6.52
N GLU A 17 -1.77 6.80 5.56
CA GLU A 17 -0.68 6.75 4.58
C GLU A 17 0.70 6.76 5.24
N CYS A 18 0.89 7.63 6.25
CA CYS A 18 2.15 7.69 6.98
C CYS A 18 2.49 6.35 7.65
N ARG A 19 1.50 5.71 8.30
CA ARG A 19 1.66 4.39 8.91
C ARG A 19 1.89 3.30 7.87
N PHE A 20 1.13 3.31 6.78
CA PHE A 20 1.27 2.36 5.69
C PHE A 20 2.68 2.40 5.10
N ARG A 21 3.18 3.60 4.77
CA ARG A 21 4.54 3.82 4.26
C ARG A 21 5.59 3.31 5.26
N ALA A 22 5.47 3.69 6.53
CA ALA A 22 6.44 3.29 7.55
C ALA A 22 6.57 1.76 7.66
N VAL A 23 5.45 1.02 7.54
CA VAL A 23 5.48 -0.45 7.56
C VAL A 23 6.08 -1.03 6.28
N LEU A 24 5.80 -0.45 5.11
CA LEU A 24 6.46 -0.90 3.88
C LEU A 24 7.97 -0.73 3.96
N GLU A 25 8.43 0.41 4.46
CA GLU A 25 9.87 0.69 4.59
C GLU A 25 10.54 -0.24 5.62
N ASP A 26 9.88 -0.50 6.75
CA ASP A 26 10.34 -1.49 7.75
C ASP A 26 10.51 -2.90 7.15
N ARG A 27 9.58 -3.33 6.29
CA ARG A 27 9.56 -4.71 5.77
C ARG A 27 10.36 -4.93 4.49
N LEU A 28 10.44 -3.91 3.64
CA LEU A 28 11.01 -4.03 2.30
C LEU A 28 12.33 -3.27 2.16
N GLY A 29 12.62 -2.34 3.07
CA GLY A 29 13.81 -1.50 3.05
C GLY A 29 13.50 -0.06 2.62
N SER A 30 14.50 0.68 2.15
CA SER A 30 14.36 2.09 1.78
C SER A 30 13.24 2.33 0.76
N PRO A 31 12.73 3.57 0.63
CA PRO A 31 11.73 3.92 -0.39
C PRO A 31 12.10 3.47 -1.81
N GLU A 32 13.39 3.56 -2.17
CA GLU A 32 13.91 3.11 -3.45
C GLU A 32 13.80 1.60 -3.62
N GLN A 33 14.03 0.83 -2.55
CA GLN A 33 13.89 -0.63 -2.54
C GLN A 33 12.42 -1.05 -2.67
N VAL A 34 11.51 -0.36 -1.98
CA VAL A 34 10.06 -0.54 -2.15
C VAL A 34 9.66 -0.29 -3.61
N ALA A 35 10.08 0.85 -4.18
CA ALA A 35 9.75 1.23 -5.55
C ALA A 35 10.36 0.27 -6.59
N ALA A 36 11.57 -0.21 -6.38
CA ALA A 36 12.21 -1.18 -7.26
C ALA A 36 11.49 -2.54 -7.25
N LEU A 37 11.04 -2.99 -6.07
CA LEU A 37 10.27 -4.22 -5.92
C LEU A 37 8.92 -4.13 -6.63
N VAL A 38 8.18 -3.04 -6.44
CA VAL A 38 6.89 -2.81 -7.12
C VAL A 38 7.08 -2.73 -8.64
N ARG A 39 8.13 -2.04 -9.10
CA ARG A 39 8.46 -1.97 -10.54
C ARG A 39 8.69 -3.34 -11.15
N GLN A 40 9.38 -4.24 -10.45
CA GLN A 40 9.59 -5.61 -10.95
C GLN A 40 8.27 -6.39 -11.09
N LEU A 41 7.34 -6.26 -10.14
CA LEU A 41 6.03 -6.90 -10.21
C LEU A 41 5.20 -6.37 -11.39
N VAL A 42 5.13 -5.04 -11.52
CA VAL A 42 4.39 -4.38 -12.62
C VAL A 42 5.00 -4.72 -13.97
N GLN A 43 6.32 -4.83 -14.05
CA GLN A 43 6.99 -5.18 -15.31
C GLN A 43 6.68 -6.62 -15.73
N ALA A 44 6.74 -7.58 -14.79
CA ALA A 44 6.36 -8.96 -15.08
C ALA A 44 4.91 -9.06 -15.60
N GLU A 45 3.98 -8.33 -14.97
CA GLU A 45 2.58 -8.25 -15.45
C GLU A 45 2.48 -7.68 -16.87
N ARG A 46 3.23 -6.60 -17.17
CA ARG A 46 3.27 -5.98 -18.50
C ARG A 46 3.84 -6.89 -19.57
N ASP A 47 4.86 -7.68 -19.22
CA ASP A 47 5.52 -8.59 -20.14
C ASP A 47 4.73 -9.90 -20.32
N GLY A 48 3.64 -10.09 -19.56
CA GLY A 48 2.86 -11.33 -19.56
C GLY A 48 3.59 -12.49 -18.88
N GLU A 49 4.60 -12.18 -18.07
CA GLU A 49 5.42 -13.13 -17.34
C GLU A 49 4.91 -13.32 -15.91
N ALA A 50 5.08 -14.52 -15.36
CA ALA A 50 4.84 -14.75 -13.95
C ALA A 50 5.96 -14.11 -13.13
N PRO A 51 5.68 -13.20 -12.17
CA PRO A 51 6.72 -12.65 -11.32
C PRO A 51 7.36 -13.74 -10.47
N ALA A 52 8.63 -13.54 -10.09
CA ALA A 52 9.34 -14.49 -9.25
C ALA A 52 8.55 -14.77 -7.94
N PRO A 53 8.29 -16.04 -7.56
CA PRO A 53 7.45 -16.36 -6.42
C PRO A 53 7.90 -15.74 -5.09
N ASP A 54 9.21 -15.56 -4.89
CA ASP A 54 9.75 -14.89 -3.71
C ASP A 54 9.42 -13.38 -3.68
N LEU A 55 9.41 -12.74 -4.84
CA LEU A 55 9.05 -11.33 -4.97
C LEU A 55 7.58 -11.11 -4.61
N VAL A 56 6.70 -11.99 -5.11
CA VAL A 56 5.26 -11.98 -4.81
C VAL A 56 5.03 -12.18 -3.31
N ARG A 57 5.61 -13.24 -2.72
CA ARG A 57 5.46 -13.50 -1.27
C ARG A 57 5.96 -12.36 -0.40
N ARG A 58 7.07 -11.73 -0.80
CA ARG A 58 7.64 -10.60 -0.08
C ARG A 58 6.70 -9.38 -0.12
N TRP A 59 6.14 -9.09 -1.30
CA TRP A 59 5.15 -8.04 -1.48
C TRP A 59 3.87 -8.30 -0.68
N GLU A 60 3.28 -9.48 -0.83
CA GLU A 60 2.01 -9.83 -0.17
C GLU A 60 2.10 -9.68 1.34
N ARG A 61 3.18 -10.18 1.96
CA ARG A 61 3.37 -10.06 3.42
C ARG A 61 3.54 -8.61 3.88
N ALA A 62 4.34 -7.84 3.17
CA ALA A 62 4.57 -6.44 3.51
C ALA A 62 3.30 -5.60 3.32
N ASN A 63 2.61 -5.78 2.18
CA ASN A 63 1.37 -5.09 1.86
C ASN A 63 0.25 -5.46 2.86
N ALA A 64 0.09 -6.74 3.23
CA ALA A 64 -0.89 -7.15 4.22
C ALA A 64 -0.64 -6.48 5.59
N ALA A 65 0.62 -6.45 6.06
CA ALA A 65 0.99 -5.78 7.30
C ALA A 65 0.76 -4.26 7.25
N ALA A 66 1.11 -3.63 6.12
CA ALA A 66 0.94 -2.21 5.91
C ALA A 66 -0.55 -1.83 5.86
N ARG A 67 -1.39 -2.60 5.16
CA ARG A 67 -2.85 -2.43 5.13
C ARG A 67 -3.45 -2.57 6.51
N TYR A 68 -3.11 -3.63 7.24
CA TYR A 68 -3.60 -3.84 8.60
C TYR A 68 -3.29 -2.64 9.49
N THR A 69 -2.04 -2.18 9.49
CA THR A 69 -1.58 -1.08 10.38
C THR A 69 -2.08 0.30 9.94
N GLY A 70 -2.07 0.58 8.64
CA GLY A 70 -2.57 1.82 8.06
C GLY A 70 -4.07 2.01 8.31
N LEU A 71 -4.83 0.92 8.26
CA LEU A 71 -6.29 0.93 8.41
C LEU A 71 -6.77 0.60 9.83
N GLN A 72 -5.89 0.19 10.75
CA GLN A 72 -6.27 -0.26 12.10
C GLN A 72 -7.08 0.77 12.91
N SER A 73 -6.91 2.06 12.63
CA SER A 73 -7.63 3.16 13.29
C SER A 73 -8.92 3.56 12.58
N LEU A 74 -9.27 2.91 11.47
CA LEU A 74 -10.38 3.22 10.58
C LEU A 74 -11.43 2.11 10.66
N ALA A 75 -11.79 1.68 11.86
CA ALA A 75 -12.61 0.48 12.12
C ALA A 75 -13.98 0.46 11.42
N ASP A 76 -14.51 1.61 10.98
CA ASP A 76 -15.76 1.71 10.20
C ASP A 76 -15.55 1.84 8.68
N VAL A 77 -14.30 1.86 8.20
CA VAL A 77 -13.94 1.95 6.78
C VAL A 77 -13.72 0.53 6.26
N THR A 78 -14.74 -0.01 5.61
CA THR A 78 -14.70 -1.35 4.99
C THR A 78 -13.73 -1.44 3.81
N ASP A 79 -13.44 -0.32 3.13
CA ASP A 79 -12.47 -0.25 2.03
C ASP A 79 -11.86 1.15 1.89
N ALA A 80 -10.55 1.20 1.58
CA ALA A 80 -9.83 2.43 1.25
C ALA A 80 -8.83 2.19 0.11
N TRP A 81 -8.68 3.19 -0.76
CA TRP A 81 -7.72 3.21 -1.88
C TRP A 81 -6.71 4.33 -1.66
N PHE A 82 -5.43 4.06 -1.93
CA PHE A 82 -4.34 5.03 -1.80
C PHE A 82 -3.63 5.16 -3.15
N GLU A 83 -3.44 6.38 -3.61
CA GLU A 83 -2.62 6.67 -4.79
C GLU A 83 -1.14 6.75 -4.39
N VAL A 84 -0.29 6.04 -5.13
CA VAL A 84 1.16 6.10 -4.96
C VAL A 84 1.74 6.76 -6.19
N SER A 85 2.24 7.99 -6.03
CA SER A 85 3.02 8.67 -7.06
C SER A 85 4.51 8.43 -6.83
N VAL A 86 5.21 8.01 -7.88
CA VAL A 86 6.67 7.95 -7.89
C VAL A 86 7.14 9.24 -8.56
N THR A 87 7.73 10.14 -7.77
CA THR A 87 8.43 11.31 -8.33
C THR A 87 9.80 10.84 -8.82
N SER A 88 10.04 10.95 -10.14
CA SER A 88 11.36 10.79 -10.76
C SER A 88 12.29 11.94 -10.41
#